data_AF-A0A4Y9QYC6-F1
#
_entry.id   AF-A0A4Y9QYC6-F1
#
_cell.length_a   1.000
_cell.length_b   1.000
_cell.length_c   1.000
_cell.angle_alpha   90.00
_cell.angle_beta   90.00
_cell.angle_gamma   90.00
#
_symmetry.space_group_name_H-M   'P 1'
#
loop_
_entity.id
_entity.type
_entity.pdbx_description
1 polymer ?
#
loop_
_entity_poly.entity_id
_entity_poly.type
_entity_poly.pdbx_seq_one_letter_code
_entity_poly.pdbx_strand_id
1 'polypeptide(L)'
;MSKNQNSFIKKQKAQLKQRKKKEKFEKKLERKAQPKDGSLENMMVYVDEFGNFSDSPPEPPTPKKQLNQNKSYSKGAAQNK
;
A
#
# COMPACT_ATOMS: atom_id res chain seq x y z
N MET A 1 -34.62 -35.05 30.79
CA MET A 1 -34.43 -34.05 29.70
C MET A 1 -35.59 -34.12 28.72
N SER A 2 -36.39 -33.06 28.60
CA SER A 2 -37.49 -32.97 27.62
C SER A 2 -36.96 -33.08 26.19
N LYS A 3 -37.48 -34.02 25.39
CA LYS A 3 -37.08 -34.30 23.99
C LYS A 3 -37.11 -33.07 23.07
N ASN A 4 -37.86 -32.03 23.42
CA ASN A 4 -38.11 -30.86 22.57
C ASN A 4 -36.91 -29.88 22.48
N GLN A 5 -36.06 -29.78 23.51
CA GLN A 5 -34.90 -28.88 23.50
C GLN A 5 -33.80 -29.35 22.53
N ASN A 6 -33.68 -30.66 22.31
CA ASN A 6 -32.66 -31.24 21.43
C ASN A 6 -32.84 -30.87 19.96
N SER A 7 -34.07 -30.73 19.48
CA SER A 7 -34.36 -30.36 18.08
C SER A 7 -33.93 -28.92 17.79
N PHE A 8 -34.23 -28.01 18.71
CA PHE A 8 -33.84 -26.59 18.61
C PHE A 8 -32.32 -26.41 18.56
N ILE A 9 -31.60 -27.08 19.46
CA ILE A 9 -30.13 -27.04 19.48
C ILE A 9 -29.53 -27.60 18.19
N LYS A 10 -30.08 -28.70 17.65
CA LYS A 10 -29.65 -29.26 16.36
C LYS A 10 -29.88 -28.28 15.21
N LYS A 11 -31.06 -27.63 15.17
CA LYS A 11 -31.39 -26.61 14.16
C LYS A 11 -30.45 -25.41 14.21
N GLN A 12 -30.15 -24.89 15.40
CA GLN A 12 -29.20 -23.79 15.56
C GLN A 12 -27.78 -24.18 15.10
N LYS A 13 -27.30 -25.37 15.49
CA LYS A 13 -25.99 -25.87 15.05
C LYS A 13 -25.92 -26.04 13.53
N ALA A 14 -26.99 -26.51 12.90
CA ALA A 14 -27.07 -26.65 11.45
C ALA A 14 -27.04 -25.28 10.76
N GLN A 15 -27.81 -24.31 11.24
CA GLN A 15 -27.80 -22.94 10.72
C GLN A 15 -26.42 -22.28 10.85
N LEU A 16 -25.75 -22.43 12.00
CA LEU A 16 -24.40 -21.89 12.20
C LEU A 16 -23.39 -22.51 11.22
N LYS A 17 -23.45 -23.83 11.01
CA LYS A 17 -22.61 -24.50 10.00
C LYS A 17 -22.90 -24.01 8.58
N GLN A 18 -24.16 -23.77 8.25
CA GLN A 18 -24.56 -23.27 6.94
C GLN A 18 -24.05 -21.84 6.70
N ARG A 19 -24.19 -20.94 7.69
CA ARG A 19 -23.66 -19.56 7.62
C ARG A 19 -22.14 -19.56 7.42
N LYS A 20 -21.40 -20.31 8.23
CA LYS A 20 -19.94 -20.46 8.07
C LYS A 20 -19.53 -20.99 6.69
N LYS A 21 -20.32 -21.89 6.09
CA LYS A 21 -20.05 -22.39 4.74
C LYS A 21 -20.29 -21.30 3.68
N LYS A 22 -21.37 -20.52 3.80
CA LYS A 22 -21.67 -19.39 2.91
C LYS A 22 -20.59 -18.32 2.99
N GLU A 23 -20.23 -17.86 4.19
CA GLU A 23 -19.17 -16.88 4.41
C GLU A 23 -17.82 -17.33 3.81
N LYS A 24 -17.45 -18.61 4.00
CA LYS A 24 -16.23 -19.17 3.40
C LYS A 24 -16.28 -19.20 1.88
N PHE A 25 -17.45 -19.48 1.31
CA PHE A 25 -17.65 -19.52 -0.13
C PHE A 25 -17.61 -18.10 -0.73
N GLU A 26 -18.30 -17.14 -0.12
CA GLU A 26 -18.27 -15.72 -0.48
C GLU A 26 -16.85 -15.18 -0.42
N LYS A 27 -16.12 -15.38 0.68
CA LYS A 27 -14.70 -15.00 0.80
C LYS A 27 -13.82 -15.65 -0.28
N LYS A 28 -14.14 -16.88 -0.69
CA LYS A 28 -13.42 -17.58 -1.77
C LYS A 28 -13.75 -16.97 -3.14
N LEU A 29 -15.00 -16.57 -3.38
CA LEU A 29 -15.42 -15.89 -4.58
C LEU A 29 -14.83 -14.48 -4.66
N GLU A 30 -14.85 -13.72 -3.58
CA GLU A 30 -14.19 -12.41 -3.49
C GLU A 30 -12.70 -12.54 -3.86
N ARG A 31 -11.97 -13.49 -3.25
CA ARG A 31 -10.57 -13.76 -3.61
C ARG A 31 -10.33 -14.20 -5.06
N LYS A 32 -11.36 -14.72 -5.73
CA LYS A 32 -11.30 -15.12 -7.15
C LYS A 32 -11.71 -13.98 -8.10
N ALA A 33 -12.65 -13.14 -7.67
CA ALA A 33 -13.14 -12.00 -8.42
C ALA A 33 -12.18 -10.81 -8.35
N GLN A 34 -11.45 -10.68 -7.24
CA GLN A 34 -10.33 -9.75 -7.16
C GLN A 34 -9.26 -10.19 -8.17
N PRO A 35 -8.86 -9.32 -9.11
CA PRO A 35 -7.80 -9.65 -10.04
C PRO A 35 -6.54 -9.95 -9.24
N LYS A 36 -5.99 -11.15 -9.40
CA LYS A 36 -4.64 -11.49 -8.91
C LYS A 36 -3.64 -10.91 -9.87
N ASP A 37 -3.63 -9.59 -9.98
CA ASP A 37 -2.71 -8.93 -10.88
C ASP A 37 -1.35 -8.88 -10.16
N GLY A 38 -0.63 -9.99 -10.29
CA GLY A 38 0.71 -10.18 -9.74
C GLY A 38 1.80 -9.52 -10.60
N SER A 39 1.40 -8.60 -11.47
CA SER A 39 2.33 -7.74 -12.19
C SER A 39 3.13 -6.89 -11.20
N LEU A 40 4.41 -6.68 -11.52
CA LEU A 40 5.33 -5.94 -10.67
C LEU A 40 4.80 -4.53 -10.39
N GLU A 41 4.20 -3.90 -11.39
CA GLU A 41 3.60 -2.55 -11.33
C GLU A 41 2.64 -2.40 -10.14
N ASN A 42 1.73 -3.36 -9.93
CA ASN A 42 0.74 -3.29 -8.84
C ASN A 42 1.29 -3.64 -7.45
N MET A 43 2.55 -4.08 -7.37
CA MET A 43 3.26 -4.31 -6.11
C MET A 43 4.25 -3.19 -5.77
N MET A 44 4.49 -2.26 -6.70
CA MET A 44 5.35 -1.12 -6.47
C MET A 44 4.57 -0.07 -5.68
N VAL A 45 5.18 0.42 -4.60
CA VAL A 45 4.61 1.47 -3.75
C VAL A 45 5.69 2.50 -3.54
N TYR A 46 5.33 3.77 -3.71
CA TYR A 46 6.24 4.87 -3.49
C TYR A 46 6.20 5.29 -2.02
N VAL A 47 7.37 5.62 -1.48
CA VAL A 47 7.55 6.04 -0.09
C VAL A 47 7.97 7.50 -0.09
N ASP A 48 7.14 8.34 0.54
CA ASP A 48 7.44 9.76 0.69
C ASP A 48 8.45 10.01 1.83
N GLU A 49 8.98 11.24 1.93
CA GLU A 49 9.96 11.66 2.94
C GLU A 49 9.48 11.45 4.39
N PHE A 50 8.17 11.32 4.59
CA PHE A 50 7.52 11.06 5.88
C PHE A 50 7.19 9.58 6.12
N GLY A 51 7.58 8.68 5.21
CA GLY A 51 7.31 7.24 5.32
C GLY A 51 5.87 6.85 4.98
N ASN A 52 5.10 7.73 4.35
CA ASN A 52 3.75 7.43 3.90
C ASN A 52 3.79 6.73 2.54
N PHE A 53 2.91 5.75 2.35
CA PHE A 53 2.77 4.99 1.12
C PHE A 53 1.79 5.68 0.16
N SER A 54 2.19 5.85 -1.09
CA SER A 54 1.35 6.39 -2.16
C SER A 54 1.33 5.46 -3.37
N ASP A 55 0.15 5.34 -3.98
CA ASP A 55 -0.12 4.62 -5.23
C ASP A 55 0.21 5.49 -6.47
N SER A 56 0.38 6.80 -6.26
CA SER A 56 0.79 7.73 -7.32
C SER A 56 2.32 7.80 -7.39
N PRO A 57 2.93 7.76 -8.58
CA PRO A 57 4.34 8.05 -8.72
C PRO A 57 4.65 9.46 -8.20
N PRO A 58 5.74 9.65 -7.44
CA PRO A 58 6.13 10.96 -6.94
C PRO A 58 6.51 11.86 -8.11
N GLU A 59 6.21 13.15 -8.00
CA GLU A 59 6.56 14.13 -9.02
C GLU A 59 8.09 14.14 -9.24
N PRO A 60 8.56 14.29 -10.50
CA PRO A 60 9.98 14.28 -10.81
C PRO A 60 10.70 15.37 -10.00
N PRO A 61 11.85 15.05 -9.37
CA PRO A 61 12.53 15.99 -8.50
C PRO A 61 12.93 17.24 -9.29
N THR A 62 12.51 18.40 -8.79
CA THR A 62 13.00 19.68 -9.31
C THR A 62 14.53 19.70 -9.26
N PRO A 63 15.22 20.14 -10.34
CA PRO A 63 16.67 20.12 -10.37
C PRO A 63 17.21 20.99 -9.24
N LYS A 64 17.88 20.36 -8.26
CA LYS A 64 18.59 21.07 -7.21
C LYS A 64 19.59 22.02 -7.89
N LYS A 65 19.36 23.33 -7.76
CA LYS A 65 20.26 24.36 -8.30
C LYS A 65 21.68 24.08 -7.81
N GLN A 66 22.57 23.68 -8.70
CA GLN A 66 23.98 23.54 -8.39
C GLN A 66 24.50 24.94 -8.04
N LEU A 67 24.88 25.15 -6.78
CA LEU A 67 25.47 26.41 -6.34
C LEU A 67 26.90 26.46 -6.89
N ASN A 68 27.12 27.20 -7.97
CA ASN A 68 28.44 27.37 -8.58
C ASN A 68 29.41 28.01 -7.57
N GLN A 69 30.33 27.22 -7.02
CA GLN A 69 31.35 27.66 -6.07
C GLN A 69 32.60 28.26 -6.74
N ASN A 70 32.45 29.03 -7.82
CA ASN A 70 33.59 29.65 -8.48
C ASN A 70 33.67 31.14 -8.13
N LYS A 71 33.99 31.43 -6.86
CA LYS A 71 34.51 32.75 -6.47
C LYS A 71 36.04 32.71 -6.60
N SER A 72 36.52 32.84 -7.83
CA SER A 72 37.91 33.17 -8.10
C SER A 72 38.15 34.64 -7.75
N TYR A 73 38.72 34.89 -6.57
CA TYR A 73 39.27 36.21 -6.24
C TYR A 73 40.50 36.45 -7.12
N SER A 74 40.36 37.30 -8.13
CA SER A 74 41.47 37.79 -8.93
C SER A 74 42.41 38.62 -8.04
N LYS A 75 43.61 38.11 -7.75
CA LYS A 75 44.72 38.94 -7.28
C LYS A 75 45.09 39.88 -8.42
N GLY A 76 44.55 41.10 -8.38
CA GLY A 76 44.99 42.20 -9.22
C GLY A 76 46.36 42.68 -8.76
N ALA A 77 47.41 42.19 -9.42
CA ALA A 77 48.68 42.86 -9.47
C ALA A 77 48.50 44.12 -10.33
N ALA A 78 48.35 45.29 -9.70
CA ALA A 78 48.44 46.57 -10.38
C ALA A 78 49.76 47.23 -9.95
N GLN A 79 50.72 47.13 -10.86
CA GLN A 79 51.88 48.01 -10.97
C GLN A 79 51.42 49.47 -10.91
N ASN A 80 52.08 50.32 -10.14
CA ASN A 80 52.13 51.75 -10.43
C ASN A 80 53.36 52.39 -9.78
N LYS A 81 54.24 52.86 -10.68
CA LYS A 81 55.13 54.04 -10.69
C LYS A 81 55.88 54.42 -9.43
#